data_AF-A0A496PCS4-F1
#
_entry.id   AF-A0A496PCS4-F1
#
_cell.length_a   1.000
_cell.length_b   1.000
_cell.length_c   1.000
_cell.angle_alpha   90.00
_cell.angle_beta   90.00
_cell.angle_gamma   90.00
#
_symmetry.space_group_name_H-M   'P 1'
#
loop_
_entity.id
_entity.type
_entity.pdbx_description
1 polymer ?
#
loop_
_entity_poly.entity_id
_entity_poly.type
_entity_poly.pdbx_seq_one_letter_code
_entity_poly.pdbx_strand_id
1 'polypeptide(L)' 'EPTNHLDVDAKAELARALQAFKGTIVLVCHEPEFYESWVTDIWTIEDWTTKII' A
#
# COMPACT_ATOMS: atom_id res chain seq x y z
N GLU A 1 -5.85 0.19 -4.75
CA GLU A 1 -6.24 1.16 -3.72
C GLU A 1 -7.18 0.54 -2.69
N PRO A 2 -6.65 -0.04 -1.60
CA PRO A 2 -7.48 -0.71 -0.61
C PRO A 2 -7.98 0.22 0.51
N THR A 3 -7.50 1.47 0.55
CA THR A 3 -7.86 2.47 1.57
C THR A 3 -9.04 3.37 1.17
N ASN A 4 -9.47 3.28 -0.10
CA ASN A 4 -10.53 4.14 -0.62
C ASN A 4 -11.87 3.82 0.05
N HIS A 5 -12.66 4.86 0.33
CA HIS A 5 -13.95 4.78 1.03
C HIS A 5 -13.91 4.17 2.44
N LEU A 6 -12.73 3.95 3.03
CA LEU A 6 -12.59 3.46 4.41
C LEU A 6 -12.45 4.62 5.40
N ASP A 7 -13.09 4.48 6.55
CA ASP A 7 -12.82 5.32 7.71
C ASP A 7 -11.49 4.92 8.40
N VAL A 8 -11.11 5.69 9.43
CA VAL A 8 -9.83 5.52 10.14
C VAL A 8 -9.74 4.15 10.82
N ASP A 9 -10.84 3.67 11.40
CA ASP A 9 -10.88 2.40 12.11
C ASP A 9 -10.76 1.22 11.14
N ALA A 10 -11.45 1.27 10.01
CA ALA A 10 -11.37 0.27 8.96
C ALA A 10 -9.96 0.23 8.32
N LYS A 11 -9.29 1.38 8.17
CA LYS A 11 -7.89 1.43 7.74
C LYS A 11 -6.96 0.75 8.76
N ALA A 12 -7.12 1.03 10.04
CA ALA A 12 -6.31 0.39 11.08
C ALA A 12 -6.46 -1.14 11.09
N GLU A 13 -7.70 -1.64 10.96
CA GLU A 13 -7.96 -3.08 10.90
C GLU A 13 -7.44 -3.73 9.62
N LEU A 14 -7.57 -3.05 8.48
CA LEU A 14 -6.97 -3.52 7.23
C LEU A 14 -5.45 -3.64 7.36
N ALA A 15 -4.78 -2.62 7.89
CA ALA A 15 -3.32 -2.65 8.11
C ALA A 15 -2.93 -3.82 9.04
N ARG A 16 -3.68 -4.06 10.11
CA ARG A 16 -3.46 -5.20 11.02
C ARG A 16 -3.61 -6.54 10.30
N ALA A 17 -4.64 -6.69 9.48
CA ALA A 17 -4.89 -7.92 8.73
C ALA A 17 -3.79 -8.19 7.69
N LEU A 18 -3.32 -7.16 6.98
CA LEU A 18 -2.24 -7.25 6.01
C LEU A 18 -0.92 -7.63 6.68
N GLN A 19 -0.59 -7.06 7.84
CA GLN A 19 0.62 -7.41 8.61
C GLN A 19 0.58 -8.84 9.17
N ALA A 20 -0.61 -9.38 9.47
CA ALA A 20 -0.77 -10.75 9.94
C ALA A 20 -0.70 -11.80 8.81
N PHE A 21 -0.78 -11.37 7.55
CA PHE A 21 -0.69 -12.27 6.40
C PHE A 21 0.72 -12.84 6.26
N LYS A 22 0.82 -14.18 6.16
CA LYS A 22 2.12 -14.89 6.14
C LYS A 22 2.82 -14.91 4.78
N GLY A 23 2.29 -14.22 3.77
CA GLY A 23 2.85 -14.19 2.41
C GLY A 23 3.34 -12.80 2.03
N THR A 24 3.85 -12.68 0.81
CA THR A 24 4.23 -11.39 0.23
C THR A 24 3.01 -10.64 -0.28
N ILE A 25 2.94 -9.34 0.03
CA ILE A 25 1.88 -8.44 -0.45
C ILE A 25 2.52 -7.42 -1.38
N VAL A 26 1.92 -7.20 -2.54
CA VAL A 26 2.18 -6.04 -3.39
C VAL A 26 1.05 -5.05 -3.17
N LEU A 27 1.36 -3.91 -2.54
CA LEU A 27 0.38 -2.88 -2.20
C LEU A 27 0.46 -1.72 -3.20
N VAL A 28 -0.70 -1.30 -3.73
CA VAL A 28 -0.84 -0.07 -4.51
C VAL A 28 -1.76 0.89 -3.74
N CYS A 29 -1.19 1.97 -3.24
CA CYS A 29 -1.82 2.95 -2.36
C CYS A 29 -1.27 4.35 -2.64
N HIS A 30 -2.09 5.39 -2.43
CA HIS A 30 -1.73 6.80 -2.59
C HIS A 30 -1.60 7.56 -1.25
N GLU A 31 -1.82 6.88 -0.11
CA GLU A 31 -1.81 7.48 1.24
C GLU A 31 -0.57 7.01 2.02
N PRO A 32 0.50 7.81 2.11
CA PRO A 32 1.75 7.41 2.78
C PRO A 32 1.55 7.04 4.25
N GLU A 33 0.70 7.77 4.97
CA GLU A 33 0.43 7.56 6.40
C GLU A 33 -0.15 6.15 6.67
N PHE A 34 -0.78 5.53 5.66
CA PHE A 34 -1.32 4.18 5.79
C PHE A 34 -0.23 3.11 5.77
N TYR A 35 0.78 3.22 4.89
CA TYR A 35 1.69 2.10 4.59
C TYR A 35 3.12 2.30 5.08
N GLU A 36 3.60 3.53 5.24
CA GLU A 36 5.02 3.83 5.51
C GLU A 36 5.56 3.17 6.79
N SER A 37 4.69 2.91 7.77
CA SER A 37 5.09 2.36 9.06
C SER A 37 5.31 0.84 9.08
N TRP A 38 4.89 0.10 8.04
CA TRP A 38 4.91 -1.38 8.07
C TRP A 38 5.29 -2.06 6.76
N VAL A 39 5.39 -1.35 5.64
CA VAL A 39 5.92 -1.95 4.40
C VAL A 39 7.44 -2.15 4.50
N THR A 40 7.94 -3.14 3.78
CA THR A 40 9.39 -3.43 3.74
C THR A 40 10.12 -2.60 2.71
N ASP A 41 9.46 -2.32 1.57
CA ASP A 41 10.05 -1.64 0.42
C ASP A 41 9.00 -0.75 -0.25
N ILE A 42 9.41 0.44 -0.67
CA ILE A 42 8.56 1.40 -1.41
C ILE A 42 9.11 1.54 -2.83
N TRP A 43 8.26 1.31 -3.83
CA TRP A 43 8.61 1.46 -5.24
C TRP A 43 7.91 2.69 -5.83
N THR A 44 8.69 3.73 -6.12
CA THR A 44 8.21 4.91 -6.85
C THR A 44 8.31 4.65 -8.35
N ILE A 45 7.15 4.58 -9.02
CA ILE A 45 7.03 4.20 -10.44
C ILE A 45 6.92 5.45 -11.35
N GLU A 46 7.11 6.67 -10.81
CA GLU A 46 6.92 7.93 -11.54
C GLU A 46 7.74 8.03 -12.85
N ASP A 47 8.94 7.46 -12.86
CA ASP A 47 9.85 7.50 -14.00
C ASP A 47 9.70 6.30 -14.95
N TRP A 48 8.83 5.34 -14.63
CA TRP A 48 8.72 4.09 -15.39
C TRP A 48 7.66 4.24 -16.46
N THR A 49 8.10 4.32 -17.71
CA THR A 49 7.22 4.38 -18.87
C THR A 49 7.26 3.08 -19.67
N THR A 50 6.10 2.57 -20.06
CA THR A 50 5.99 1.48 -21.04
C THR A 50 6.08 2.00 -22.48
N LYS A 51 6.07 3.33 -22.68
CA LYS A 51 6.36 3.94 -23.98
C LYS A 51 7.86 3.88 -24.23
N ILE A 52 8.27 2.99 -25.11
CA ILE A 52 9.53 3.14 -25.84
C ILE A 52 9.31 4.33 -26.78
N ILE A 53 10.08 5.41 -26.56
CA ILE A 53 10.10 6.60 -27.44
C ILE A 53 11.03 6.33 -28.61
#